data_AF-A0A7Y6X2H8-F1
#
_entry.id   AF-A0A7Y6X2H8-F1
#
_cell.length_a   1.000
_cell.length_b   1.000
_cell.length_c   1.000
_cell.angle_alpha   90.00
_cell.angle_beta   90.00
_cell.angle_gamma   90.00
#
_symmetry.space_group_name_H-M   'P 1'
#
loop_
_entity.id
_entity.type
_entity.pdbx_description
1 polymer ?
#
loop_
_entity_poly.entity_id
_entity_poly.type
_entity_poly.pdbx_seq_one_letter_code
_entity_poly.pdbx_strand_id
1 'polypeptide(L)'
;MKRSHSRGQTMVLFALSTLLLVLMVTLTLSFTMKVRERIEAQTVADAAAFSNAVATARTFNNIAIINRVQIAHAVAQAGAASLVSWASLYRAQLNAARGGYSDWEWPYQLNVITGCPCAWKSSSCARRCRCGNKGLRDLGNLQRKLRMEDQRVNAVFQSYEPLFALQMRGHQLAQNALYLAQQQNYQELKDAVDSQRFTHQVLSNINPGANATDAAWQVPPIGGVNKDELTGGLACTQGGAVCDVPATVQHAVNAAMGSRGFHFVTWRQDLDYVAHLANLAWVINPPDMVLVEVATQGTTHFGKKGRQMPMIMPFAPAITAEDEGSILYLYNHMANGGGAPCPAAVGGTEGVEASLVSSGGMLPTPEHRWTGGSDPNPYMRHMLMPCMNPVSSCPGIWPLFLDYNLTQLLDGGDNNYGQPKNFAVVQRNLRTRTLDPWDYSFRYRFERGSAGTQFDNRSFQMADGTPNDVQTAMATGIAYFHRGHSVAFHHWSEPPNLLNPFWRATLVAADTDQSGLDDAADTLDLSAPAAARTLRALRSVGYRGIQ
;
A
#
# COMPACT_ATOMS: atom_id res chain seq x y z
N MET A 1 -66.25 26.58 -78.75
CA MET A 1 -65.27 26.44 -77.64
C MET A 1 -65.54 25.12 -76.91
N LYS A 2 -64.65 24.11 -77.07
CA LYS A 2 -64.76 22.82 -76.37
C LYS A 2 -64.08 22.95 -75.00
N ARG A 3 -64.84 22.85 -73.90
CA ARG A 3 -64.30 22.72 -72.53
C ARG A 3 -63.69 21.32 -72.40
N SER A 4 -62.36 21.23 -72.26
CA SER A 4 -61.70 19.96 -71.93
C SER A 4 -61.95 19.61 -70.47
N HIS A 5 -62.11 18.31 -70.20
CA HIS A 5 -62.32 17.76 -68.87
C HIS A 5 -61.07 17.94 -67.98
N SER A 6 -61.05 18.92 -67.09
CA SER A 6 -60.04 19.09 -66.03
C SER A 6 -60.34 18.28 -64.74
N ARG A 7 -61.29 17.33 -64.77
CA ARG A 7 -61.85 16.71 -63.55
C ARG A 7 -61.03 15.54 -62.95
N GLY A 8 -59.86 15.20 -63.50
CA GLY A 8 -59.01 14.11 -62.99
C GLY A 8 -57.69 14.53 -62.33
N GLN A 9 -57.15 15.72 -62.67
CA GLN A 9 -55.81 16.13 -62.22
C GLN A 9 -55.76 16.55 -60.75
N THR A 10 -56.82 17.15 -60.21
CA THR A 10 -56.88 17.55 -58.80
C THR A 10 -56.91 16.36 -57.84
N MET A 11 -57.57 15.26 -58.20
CA MET A 11 -57.56 14.03 -57.40
C MET A 11 -56.18 13.38 -57.38
N VAL A 12 -55.49 13.36 -58.53
CA VAL A 12 -54.12 12.83 -58.62
C VAL A 12 -53.14 13.71 -57.84
N LEU A 13 -53.23 15.03 -57.97
CA LEU A 13 -52.38 15.96 -57.22
C LEU A 13 -52.65 15.89 -55.71
N PHE A 14 -53.90 15.76 -55.29
CA PHE A 14 -54.26 15.58 -53.88
C PHE A 14 -53.78 14.24 -53.32
N ALA A 15 -53.92 13.15 -54.08
CA ALA A 15 -53.41 11.84 -53.70
C ALA A 15 -51.88 11.84 -53.59
N LEU A 16 -51.19 12.48 -54.52
CA LEU A 16 -49.73 12.61 -54.51
C LEU A 16 -49.24 13.53 -53.38
N SER A 17 -49.91 14.64 -53.10
CA SER A 17 -49.53 15.53 -52.01
C SER A 17 -49.80 14.92 -50.64
N THR A 18 -50.91 14.19 -50.48
CA THR A 18 -51.23 13.45 -49.25
C THR A 18 -50.24 12.31 -49.05
N LEU A 19 -49.90 11.56 -50.12
CA LEU A 19 -48.86 10.52 -50.07
C LEU A 19 -47.51 11.10 -49.65
N LEU A 20 -47.13 12.24 -50.21
CA LEU A 20 -45.86 12.90 -49.89
C LEU A 20 -45.83 13.37 -48.43
N LEU A 21 -46.93 13.96 -47.93
CA LEU A 21 -47.05 14.37 -46.53
C LEU A 21 -46.95 13.17 -45.58
N VAL A 22 -47.69 12.09 -45.85
CA VAL A 22 -47.63 10.86 -45.06
C VAL A 22 -46.21 10.30 -45.04
N LEU A 23 -45.55 10.24 -46.20
CA LEU A 23 -44.18 9.75 -46.33
C LEU A 23 -43.19 10.63 -45.55
N MET A 24 -43.33 11.95 -45.58
CA MET A 24 -42.50 12.85 -44.79
C MET A 24 -42.68 12.63 -43.29
N VAL A 25 -43.91 12.57 -42.78
CA VAL A 25 -44.18 12.38 -41.34
C VAL A 25 -43.65 11.03 -40.86
N THR A 26 -43.91 9.97 -41.62
CA THR A 26 -43.45 8.63 -41.27
C THR A 26 -41.91 8.57 -41.33
N LEU A 27 -41.25 9.29 -42.25
CA LEU A 27 -39.78 9.36 -42.34
C LEU A 27 -39.19 10.03 -41.10
N THR A 28 -39.80 11.14 -40.68
CA THR A 28 -39.42 11.82 -39.45
C THR A 28 -39.53 10.88 -38.24
N LEU A 29 -40.64 10.16 -38.09
CA LEU A 29 -40.83 9.22 -36.98
C LEU A 29 -39.78 8.09 -37.01
N SER A 30 -39.47 7.53 -38.18
CA SER A 30 -38.44 6.48 -38.29
C SER A 30 -37.05 6.99 -37.90
N PHE A 31 -36.68 8.21 -38.32
CA PHE A 31 -35.42 8.82 -37.88
C PHE A 31 -35.40 9.08 -36.37
N THR A 32 -36.51 9.56 -35.79
CA THR A 32 -36.61 9.76 -34.34
C THR A 32 -36.43 8.44 -33.57
N MET A 33 -36.99 7.34 -34.05
CA MET A 33 -36.80 6.03 -33.44
C MET A 33 -35.34 5.56 -33.48
N LYS A 34 -34.64 5.76 -34.60
CA LYS A 34 -33.20 5.43 -34.72
C LYS A 34 -32.33 6.28 -33.80
N VAL A 35 -32.64 7.56 -33.67
CA VAL A 35 -31.93 8.45 -32.74
C VAL A 35 -32.15 7.99 -31.29
N ARG A 36 -33.39 7.66 -30.92
CA ARG A 36 -33.71 7.12 -29.60
C ARG A 36 -32.94 5.82 -29.33
N GLU A 37 -32.91 4.88 -30.27
CA GLU A 37 -32.17 3.62 -30.14
C GLU A 37 -30.67 3.85 -29.88
N ARG A 38 -30.08 4.81 -30.59
CA ARG A 38 -28.68 5.20 -30.36
C ARG A 38 -28.46 5.79 -28.98
N ILE A 39 -29.35 6.67 -28.53
CA ILE A 39 -29.26 7.27 -27.19
C ILE A 39 -29.43 6.20 -26.11
N GLU A 40 -30.36 5.25 -26.28
CA GLU A 40 -30.54 4.12 -25.36
C GLU A 40 -29.26 3.27 -25.26
N ALA A 41 -28.68 2.87 -26.40
CA ALA A 41 -27.46 2.08 -26.42
C ALA A 41 -26.28 2.81 -25.77
N GLN A 42 -26.12 4.12 -26.06
CA GLN A 42 -25.08 4.93 -25.42
C GLN A 42 -25.31 5.08 -23.91
N THR A 43 -26.55 5.33 -23.48
CA THR A 43 -26.87 5.50 -22.05
C THR A 43 -26.57 4.22 -21.26
N VAL A 44 -26.84 3.05 -21.84
CA VAL A 44 -26.50 1.75 -21.22
C VAL A 44 -25.00 1.55 -21.17
N ALA A 45 -24.26 1.88 -22.25
CA ALA A 45 -22.80 1.81 -22.26
C ALA A 45 -22.19 2.74 -21.21
N ASP A 46 -22.66 3.98 -21.12
CA ASP A 46 -22.22 4.98 -20.14
C ASP A 46 -22.49 4.50 -18.70
N ALA A 47 -23.68 3.95 -18.44
CA ALA A 47 -24.02 3.40 -17.13
C ALA A 47 -23.09 2.22 -16.74
N ALA A 48 -22.75 1.36 -17.70
CA ALA A 48 -21.83 0.24 -17.49
C ALA A 48 -20.38 0.71 -17.25
N ALA A 49 -19.87 1.62 -18.09
CA ALA A 49 -18.52 2.17 -17.96
C ALA A 49 -18.33 2.94 -16.65
N PHE A 50 -19.34 3.74 -16.25
CA PHE A 50 -19.35 4.40 -14.95
C PHE A 50 -19.37 3.39 -13.80
N SER A 51 -20.14 2.30 -13.91
CA SER A 51 -20.19 1.25 -12.89
C SER A 51 -18.84 0.54 -12.74
N ASN A 52 -18.15 0.25 -13.85
CA ASN A 52 -16.78 -0.30 -13.82
C ASN A 52 -15.84 0.66 -13.08
N ALA A 53 -15.84 1.94 -13.44
CA ALA A 53 -15.00 2.95 -12.79
C ALA A 53 -15.30 3.10 -11.29
N VAL A 54 -16.58 3.06 -10.89
CA VAL A 54 -16.99 3.10 -9.47
C VAL A 54 -16.49 1.87 -8.71
N ALA A 55 -16.58 0.68 -9.30
CA ALA A 55 -16.06 -0.55 -8.70
C ALA A 55 -14.54 -0.49 -8.53
N THR A 56 -13.82 0.00 -9.53
CA THR A 56 -12.37 0.20 -9.49
C THR A 56 -11.98 1.20 -8.40
N ALA A 57 -12.61 2.38 -8.36
CA ALA A 57 -12.35 3.40 -7.35
C ALA A 57 -12.62 2.90 -5.91
N ARG A 58 -13.72 2.16 -5.70
CA ARG A 58 -14.04 1.56 -4.39
C ARG A 58 -13.01 0.52 -3.97
N THR A 59 -12.56 -0.31 -4.91
CA THR A 59 -11.53 -1.32 -4.66
C THR A 59 -10.21 -0.66 -4.27
N PHE A 60 -9.79 0.38 -4.99
CA PHE A 60 -8.57 1.12 -4.66
C PHE A 60 -8.67 1.84 -3.31
N ASN A 61 -9.83 2.43 -2.98
CA ASN A 61 -10.06 3.00 -1.65
C ASN A 61 -10.00 1.94 -0.53
N ASN A 62 -10.54 0.74 -0.77
CA ASN A 62 -10.47 -0.37 0.18
C ASN A 62 -9.02 -0.83 0.37
N ILE A 63 -8.28 -1.05 -0.72
CA ILE A 63 -6.86 -1.41 -0.68
C ILE A 63 -6.07 -0.34 0.08
N ALA A 64 -6.34 0.96 -0.15
CA ALA A 64 -5.67 2.04 0.53
C ALA A 64 -5.89 2.04 2.05
N ILE A 65 -7.10 1.74 2.50
CA ILE A 65 -7.39 1.58 3.94
C ILE A 65 -6.63 0.38 4.50
N ILE A 66 -6.64 -0.76 3.80
CA ILE A 66 -5.94 -1.95 4.28
C ILE A 66 -4.41 -1.73 4.33
N ASN A 67 -3.83 -1.03 3.35
CA ASN A 67 -2.41 -0.65 3.36
C ASN A 67 -2.07 0.19 4.60
N ARG A 68 -2.93 1.13 5.00
CA ARG A 68 -2.75 1.90 6.24
C ARG A 68 -2.79 1.02 7.49
N VAL A 69 -3.67 0.01 7.53
CA VAL A 69 -3.73 -0.94 8.66
C VAL A 69 -2.44 -1.79 8.73
N GLN A 70 -1.92 -2.24 7.58
CA GLN A 70 -0.64 -2.94 7.54
C GLN A 70 0.52 -2.07 8.02
N ILE A 71 0.54 -0.79 7.64
CA ILE A 71 1.53 0.19 8.16
C ILE A 71 1.37 0.38 9.68
N ALA A 72 0.14 0.46 10.19
CA ALA A 72 -0.10 0.58 11.63
C ALA A 72 0.45 -0.62 12.41
N HIS A 73 0.34 -1.83 11.88
CA HIS A 73 0.97 -3.02 12.46
C HIS A 73 2.51 -2.92 12.49
N ALA A 74 3.14 -2.40 11.42
CA ALA A 74 4.58 -2.17 11.39
C ALA A 74 5.04 -1.12 12.42
N VAL A 75 4.26 -0.05 12.60
CA VAL A 75 4.51 0.97 13.64
C VAL A 75 4.34 0.37 15.04
N ALA A 76 3.35 -0.50 15.26
CA ALA A 76 3.17 -1.19 16.54
C ALA A 76 4.34 -2.12 16.87
N GLN A 77 4.87 -2.84 15.87
CA GLN A 77 6.09 -3.63 15.99
C GLN A 77 7.31 -2.76 16.34
N ALA A 78 7.41 -1.55 15.78
CA ALA A 78 8.41 -0.57 16.20
C ALA A 78 8.26 -0.17 17.67
N GLY A 79 7.03 0.09 18.12
CA GLY A 79 6.75 0.31 19.54
C GLY A 79 7.24 -0.83 20.44
N ALA A 80 6.95 -2.08 20.06
CA ALA A 80 7.41 -3.25 20.79
C ALA A 80 8.94 -3.35 20.82
N ALA A 81 9.62 -3.19 19.66
CA ALA A 81 11.08 -3.25 19.58
C ALA A 81 11.75 -2.15 20.41
N SER A 82 11.16 -0.94 20.42
CA SER A 82 11.59 0.16 21.27
C SER A 82 11.53 -0.20 22.75
N LEU A 83 10.43 -0.79 23.23
CA LEU A 83 10.30 -1.19 24.63
C LEU A 83 11.38 -2.20 25.05
N VAL A 84 11.74 -3.14 24.17
CA VAL A 84 12.82 -4.10 24.43
C VAL A 84 14.18 -3.40 24.51
N SER A 85 14.51 -2.51 23.56
CA SER A 85 15.78 -1.77 23.60
C SER A 85 15.90 -0.89 24.85
N TRP A 86 14.80 -0.26 25.27
CA TRP A 86 14.73 0.50 26.54
C TRP A 86 15.01 -0.40 27.75
N ALA A 87 14.30 -1.52 27.86
CA ALA A 87 14.46 -2.44 28.98
C ALA A 87 15.88 -3.04 29.03
N SER A 88 16.48 -3.30 27.88
CA SER A 88 17.85 -3.79 27.75
C SER A 88 18.90 -2.73 28.12
N LEU A 89 18.63 -1.45 27.87
CA LEU A 89 19.52 -0.37 28.27
C LEU A 89 19.69 -0.32 29.80
N TYR A 90 18.67 -0.67 30.58
CA TYR A 90 18.82 -0.77 32.03
C TYR A 90 19.88 -1.83 32.43
N ARG A 91 19.93 -2.96 31.71
CA ARG A 91 20.96 -3.99 31.91
C ARG A 91 22.34 -3.50 31.46
N ALA A 92 22.40 -2.72 30.37
CA ALA A 92 23.63 -2.06 29.93
C ALA A 92 24.20 -1.18 31.04
N GLN A 93 23.34 -0.39 31.71
CA GLN A 93 23.71 0.50 32.80
C GLN A 93 24.18 -0.26 34.05
N LEU A 94 23.51 -1.37 34.43
CA LEU A 94 23.97 -2.24 35.52
C LEU A 94 25.36 -2.83 35.24
N ASN A 95 25.58 -3.30 34.01
CA ASN A 95 26.86 -3.87 33.59
C ASN A 95 27.97 -2.83 33.54
N ALA A 96 27.68 -1.64 33.01
CA ALA A 96 28.62 -0.52 32.98
C ALA A 96 28.99 -0.09 34.41
N ALA A 97 28.01 0.02 35.33
CA ALA A 97 28.29 0.38 36.72
C ALA A 97 29.17 -0.67 37.39
N ARG A 98 28.88 -1.96 37.17
CA ARG A 98 29.69 -3.06 37.70
C ARG A 98 31.13 -3.04 37.17
N GLY A 99 31.30 -2.80 35.86
CA GLY A 99 32.61 -2.67 35.22
C GLY A 99 33.39 -1.50 35.81
N GLY A 100 32.79 -0.32 35.83
CA GLY A 100 33.40 0.89 36.38
C GLY A 100 33.85 0.72 37.83
N TYR A 101 33.00 0.20 38.72
CA TYR A 101 33.40 -0.05 40.11
C TYR A 101 34.51 -1.11 40.25
N SER A 102 34.55 -2.10 39.35
CA SER A 102 35.60 -3.12 39.35
C SER A 102 36.97 -2.55 38.99
N ASP A 103 37.03 -1.61 38.04
CA ASP A 103 38.29 -1.01 37.59
C ASP A 103 38.99 -0.23 38.73
N TRP A 104 38.21 0.30 39.67
CA TRP A 104 38.72 1.01 40.84
C TRP A 104 39.10 0.14 42.03
N GLU A 105 38.99 -1.19 41.94
CA GLU A 105 39.51 -2.07 43.01
C GLU A 105 41.03 -2.01 43.12
N TRP A 106 41.73 -1.86 41.99
CA TRP A 106 43.18 -1.92 41.91
C TRP A 106 43.92 -0.96 42.88
N PRO A 107 43.58 0.33 42.98
CA PRO A 107 44.15 1.23 43.98
C PRO A 107 44.04 0.73 45.43
N TYR A 108 42.94 0.04 45.78
CA TYR A 108 42.76 -0.53 47.11
C TYR A 108 43.54 -1.84 47.27
N GLN A 109 43.59 -2.69 46.25
CA GLN A 109 44.42 -3.89 46.23
C GLN A 109 45.90 -3.55 46.42
N LEU A 110 46.40 -2.51 45.76
CA LEU A 110 47.78 -2.06 45.89
C LEU A 110 48.11 -1.63 47.34
N ASN A 111 47.17 -0.99 48.03
CA ASN A 111 47.33 -0.64 49.45
C ASN A 111 47.28 -1.86 50.39
N VAL A 112 46.55 -2.92 50.03
CA VAL A 112 46.61 -4.21 50.74
C VAL A 112 47.96 -4.89 50.52
N ILE A 113 48.41 -5.02 49.28
CA ILE A 113 49.68 -5.68 48.91
C ILE A 113 50.87 -4.99 49.58
N THR A 114 50.90 -3.66 49.56
CA THR A 114 52.02 -2.89 50.12
C THR A 114 51.91 -2.65 51.62
N GLY A 115 50.69 -2.61 52.17
CA GLY A 115 50.45 -2.25 53.57
C GLY A 115 50.32 -3.44 54.52
N CYS A 116 49.68 -4.53 54.11
CA CYS A 116 49.39 -5.65 55.00
C CYS A 116 50.63 -6.45 55.47
N PRO A 117 51.65 -6.72 54.63
CA PRO A 117 52.84 -7.47 55.07
C PRO A 117 53.62 -6.83 56.24
N CYS A 118 53.59 -5.49 56.33
CA CYS A 118 54.28 -4.72 57.38
C CYS A 118 53.34 -4.15 58.46
N ALA A 119 52.06 -4.54 58.46
CA ALA A 119 51.04 -3.95 59.33
C ALA A 119 51.33 -4.13 60.84
N TRP A 120 51.99 -5.21 61.23
CA TRP A 120 52.36 -5.49 62.63
C TRP A 120 53.58 -4.69 63.12
N LYS A 121 54.39 -4.16 62.20
CA LYS A 121 55.61 -3.38 62.53
C LYS A 121 55.42 -1.87 62.47
N SER A 122 54.44 -1.37 61.70
CA SER A 122 54.30 0.05 61.43
C SER A 122 52.84 0.49 61.41
N SER A 123 52.54 1.58 62.13
CA SER A 123 51.21 2.21 62.17
C SER A 123 50.76 2.73 60.80
N SER A 124 51.69 3.19 59.97
CA SER A 124 51.45 3.62 58.59
C SER A 124 51.08 2.44 57.68
N CYS A 125 51.77 1.30 57.81
CA CYS A 125 51.42 0.07 57.11
C CYS A 125 50.06 -0.48 57.55
N ALA A 126 49.80 -0.46 58.86
CA ALA A 126 48.50 -0.87 59.41
C ALA A 126 47.34 -0.02 58.87
N ARG A 127 47.57 1.30 58.69
CA ARG A 127 46.59 2.22 58.11
C ARG A 127 46.32 1.92 56.63
N ARG A 128 47.36 1.68 55.82
CA ARG A 128 47.25 1.24 54.41
C ARG A 128 46.46 -0.06 54.28
N CYS A 129 46.80 -1.06 55.11
CA CYS A 129 46.13 -2.35 55.10
C CYS A 129 44.63 -2.25 55.46
N ARG A 130 44.29 -1.52 56.54
CA ARG A 130 42.89 -1.30 56.94
C ARG A 130 42.09 -0.58 55.86
N CYS A 131 42.68 0.45 55.27
CA CYS A 131 42.08 1.24 54.22
C CYS A 131 41.79 0.42 52.96
N GLY A 132 42.80 -0.31 52.45
CA GLY A 132 42.65 -1.17 51.28
C GLY A 132 41.62 -2.28 51.49
N ASN A 133 41.66 -2.97 52.64
CA ASN A 133 40.70 -4.02 52.97
C ASN A 133 39.26 -3.49 53.07
N LYS A 134 39.08 -2.26 53.57
CA LYS A 134 37.77 -1.62 53.63
C LYS A 134 37.25 -1.30 52.22
N GLY A 135 38.07 -0.68 51.37
CA GLY A 135 37.68 -0.36 50.00
C GLY A 135 37.28 -1.60 49.20
N LEU A 136 38.07 -2.68 49.28
CA LEU A 136 37.74 -3.96 48.61
C LEU A 136 36.48 -4.61 49.17
N ARG A 137 36.24 -4.51 50.49
CA ARG A 137 35.02 -5.05 51.10
C ARG A 137 33.79 -4.28 50.63
N ASP A 138 33.86 -2.96 50.60
CA ASP A 138 32.74 -2.09 50.20
C ASP A 138 32.44 -2.25 48.70
N LEU A 139 33.46 -2.19 47.84
CA LEU A 139 33.32 -2.44 46.40
C LEU A 139 32.83 -3.87 46.11
N GLY A 140 33.36 -4.87 46.81
CA GLY A 140 32.89 -6.26 46.67
C GLY A 140 31.44 -6.46 47.11
N ASN A 141 30.98 -5.72 48.12
CA ASN A 141 29.57 -5.69 48.52
C ASN A 141 28.70 -5.01 47.46
N LEU A 142 29.16 -3.89 46.90
CA LEU A 142 28.45 -3.16 45.84
C LEU A 142 28.30 -4.02 44.57
N GLN A 143 29.38 -4.68 44.14
CA GLN A 143 29.34 -5.65 43.04
C GLN A 143 28.39 -6.82 43.31
N ARG A 144 28.28 -7.27 44.57
CA ARG A 144 27.31 -8.32 44.93
C ARG A 144 25.87 -7.81 44.78
N LYS A 145 25.59 -6.59 45.23
CA LYS A 145 24.27 -5.95 45.06
C LYS A 145 23.91 -5.79 43.59
N LEU A 146 24.82 -5.25 42.77
CA LEU A 146 24.62 -5.09 41.33
C LEU A 146 24.40 -6.44 40.62
N ARG A 147 25.12 -7.50 41.03
CA ARG A 147 24.89 -8.86 40.50
C ARG A 147 23.52 -9.43 40.88
N MET A 148 23.08 -9.22 42.13
CA MET A 148 21.75 -9.65 42.56
C MET A 148 20.65 -8.90 41.78
N GLU A 149 20.85 -7.61 41.52
CA GLU A 149 19.91 -6.84 40.71
C GLU A 149 19.88 -7.30 39.24
N ASP A 150 21.03 -7.51 38.59
CA ASP A 150 21.06 -8.04 37.22
C ASP A 150 20.38 -9.42 37.14
N GLN A 151 20.54 -10.29 38.15
CA GLN A 151 19.81 -11.56 38.22
C GLN A 151 18.30 -11.37 38.33
N ARG A 152 17.84 -10.43 39.17
CA ARG A 152 16.42 -10.09 39.32
C ARG A 152 15.84 -9.56 38.02
N VAL A 153 16.52 -8.61 37.38
CA VAL A 153 16.12 -8.00 36.11
C VAL A 153 16.13 -9.02 35.00
N ASN A 154 17.14 -9.88 34.92
CA ASN A 154 17.21 -10.94 33.93
C ASN A 154 16.02 -11.91 34.04
N ALA A 155 15.55 -12.24 35.25
CA ALA A 155 14.35 -13.07 35.42
C ALA A 155 13.09 -12.37 34.87
N VAL A 156 12.92 -11.07 35.15
CA VAL A 156 11.83 -10.27 34.56
C VAL A 156 11.96 -10.22 33.03
N PHE A 157 13.18 -10.03 32.53
CA PHE A 157 13.48 -9.96 31.11
C PHE A 157 13.08 -11.23 30.38
N GLN A 158 13.53 -12.37 30.90
CA GLN A 158 13.19 -13.69 30.36
C GLN A 158 11.69 -14.00 30.38
N SER A 159 10.92 -13.37 31.29
CA SER A 159 9.47 -13.58 31.38
C SER A 159 8.68 -12.87 30.29
N TYR A 160 9.15 -11.71 29.79
CA TYR A 160 8.42 -10.96 28.76
C TYR A 160 8.84 -11.34 27.33
N GLU A 161 10.05 -11.89 27.15
CA GLU A 161 10.59 -12.25 25.83
C GLU A 161 9.65 -13.11 24.96
N PRO A 162 9.00 -14.16 25.49
CA PRO A 162 8.02 -14.92 24.71
C PRO A 162 6.79 -14.10 24.29
N LEU A 163 6.38 -13.12 25.11
CA LEU A 163 5.24 -12.24 24.81
C LEU A 163 5.59 -11.26 23.70
N PHE A 164 6.81 -10.70 23.73
CA PHE A 164 7.34 -9.89 22.64
C PHE A 164 7.37 -10.70 21.33
N ALA A 165 7.95 -11.90 21.34
CA ALA A 165 8.01 -12.76 20.18
C ALA A 165 6.61 -13.08 19.61
N LEU A 166 5.64 -13.38 20.49
CA LEU A 166 4.25 -13.64 20.12
C LEU A 166 3.59 -12.40 19.50
N GLN A 167 3.78 -11.22 20.10
CA GLN A 167 3.23 -9.96 19.61
C GLN A 167 3.79 -9.62 18.22
N MET A 168 5.11 -9.71 18.04
CA MET A 168 5.77 -9.44 16.77
C MET A 168 5.23 -10.35 15.67
N ARG A 169 5.20 -11.67 15.91
CA ARG A 169 4.68 -12.66 14.95
C ARG A 169 3.18 -12.50 14.70
N GLY A 170 2.40 -12.16 15.73
CA GLY A 170 0.96 -11.92 15.61
C GLY A 170 0.65 -10.75 14.68
N HIS A 171 1.39 -9.64 14.79
CA HIS A 171 1.29 -8.52 13.86
C HIS A 171 1.64 -8.92 12.42
N GLN A 172 2.66 -9.76 12.23
CA GLN A 172 3.01 -10.26 10.88
C GLN A 172 1.97 -11.20 10.30
N LEU A 173 1.39 -12.10 11.11
CA LEU A 173 0.30 -12.98 10.68
C LEU A 173 -0.91 -12.15 10.22
N ALA A 174 -1.28 -11.13 11.00
CA ALA A 174 -2.37 -10.23 10.65
C ALA A 174 -2.09 -9.48 9.34
N GLN A 175 -0.89 -8.92 9.20
CA GLN A 175 -0.42 -8.24 7.99
C GLN A 175 -0.51 -9.12 6.73
N ASN A 176 -0.10 -10.39 6.82
CA ASN A 176 -0.22 -11.35 5.71
C ASN A 176 -1.68 -11.68 5.37
N ALA A 177 -2.53 -11.88 6.37
CA ALA A 177 -3.95 -12.12 6.15
C ALA A 177 -4.63 -10.94 5.43
N LEU A 178 -4.27 -9.71 5.82
CA LEU A 178 -4.72 -8.49 5.15
C LEU A 178 -4.25 -8.41 3.69
N TYR A 179 -3.01 -8.80 3.40
CA TYR A 179 -2.51 -8.85 2.02
C TYR A 179 -3.29 -9.84 1.15
N LEU A 180 -3.53 -11.05 1.67
CA LEU A 180 -4.31 -12.06 0.94
C LEU A 180 -5.73 -11.56 0.65
N ALA A 181 -6.35 -10.86 1.60
CA ALA A 181 -7.66 -10.24 1.40
C ALA A 181 -7.63 -9.12 0.34
N GLN A 182 -6.58 -8.29 0.32
CA GLN A 182 -6.39 -7.29 -0.74
C GLN A 182 -6.25 -7.94 -2.11
N GLN A 183 -5.42 -8.98 -2.21
CA GLN A 183 -5.18 -9.68 -3.46
C GLN A 183 -6.46 -10.32 -3.98
N GLN A 184 -7.24 -10.96 -3.12
CA GLN A 184 -8.53 -11.53 -3.49
C GLN A 184 -9.49 -10.45 -4.03
N ASN A 185 -9.68 -9.36 -3.28
CA ASN A 185 -10.57 -8.27 -3.68
C ASN A 185 -10.14 -7.64 -5.02
N TYR A 186 -8.83 -7.51 -5.24
CA TYR A 186 -8.30 -6.98 -6.49
C TYR A 186 -8.45 -7.94 -7.68
N GLN A 187 -8.28 -9.24 -7.48
CA GLN A 187 -8.54 -10.23 -8.53
C GLN A 187 -10.03 -10.29 -8.88
N GLU A 188 -10.92 -10.23 -7.90
CA GLU A 188 -12.37 -10.17 -8.13
C GLU A 188 -12.76 -8.96 -8.99
N LEU A 189 -12.13 -7.80 -8.77
CA LEU A 189 -12.30 -6.63 -9.64
C LEU A 189 -11.81 -6.91 -11.06
N LYS A 190 -10.58 -7.40 -11.24
CA LYS A 190 -9.98 -7.69 -12.56
C LYS A 190 -10.90 -8.62 -13.36
N ASP A 191 -11.37 -9.70 -12.74
CA ASP A 191 -12.28 -10.64 -13.37
C ASP A 191 -13.63 -9.99 -13.71
N ALA A 192 -14.17 -9.13 -12.83
CA ALA A 192 -15.45 -8.47 -13.05
C ALA A 192 -15.42 -7.47 -14.20
N VAL A 193 -14.35 -6.68 -14.34
CA VAL A 193 -14.23 -5.69 -15.43
C VAL A 193 -13.87 -6.33 -16.76
N ASP A 194 -13.08 -7.40 -16.77
CA ASP A 194 -12.68 -8.13 -17.98
C ASP A 194 -13.85 -8.93 -18.56
N SER A 195 -14.62 -9.60 -17.70
CA SER A 195 -15.84 -10.35 -18.10
C SER A 195 -17.06 -9.46 -18.39
N GLN A 196 -16.92 -8.13 -18.36
CA GLN A 196 -18.03 -7.17 -18.48
C GLN A 196 -19.21 -7.50 -17.53
N ARG A 197 -18.92 -7.97 -16.30
CA ARG A 197 -19.93 -8.44 -15.34
C ARG A 197 -20.97 -7.37 -15.02
N PHE A 198 -20.51 -6.12 -14.86
CA PHE A 198 -21.40 -4.99 -14.57
C PHE A 198 -22.32 -4.68 -15.76
N THR A 199 -21.81 -4.77 -16.98
CA THR A 199 -22.62 -4.64 -18.21
C THR A 199 -23.73 -5.70 -18.25
N HIS A 200 -23.40 -6.96 -17.94
CA HIS A 200 -24.40 -8.04 -17.83
C HIS A 200 -25.47 -7.73 -16.77
N GLN A 201 -25.06 -7.21 -15.59
CA GLN A 201 -25.99 -6.83 -14.53
C GLN A 201 -26.91 -5.68 -14.94
N VAL A 202 -26.36 -4.63 -15.56
CA VAL A 202 -27.14 -3.49 -16.08
C VAL A 202 -28.18 -3.98 -17.07
N LEU A 203 -27.79 -4.82 -18.03
CA LEU A 203 -28.74 -5.38 -19.01
C LEU A 203 -29.78 -6.30 -18.37
N SER A 204 -29.42 -7.09 -17.36
CA SER A 204 -30.38 -7.98 -16.67
C SER A 204 -31.47 -7.19 -15.91
N ASN A 205 -31.16 -5.98 -15.46
CA ASN A 205 -32.12 -5.09 -14.79
C ASN A 205 -33.05 -4.37 -15.78
N ILE A 206 -32.74 -4.40 -17.09
CA ILE A 206 -33.67 -3.98 -18.14
C ILE A 206 -34.71 -5.11 -18.26
N ASN A 207 -35.81 -4.95 -17.52
CA ASN A 207 -36.81 -5.96 -17.19
C ASN A 207 -37.22 -6.84 -18.40
N PRO A 208 -36.71 -8.08 -18.53
CA PRO A 208 -36.95 -8.92 -19.70
C PRO A 208 -38.44 -9.23 -19.85
N GLY A 209 -39.05 -8.75 -20.94
CA GLY A 209 -40.46 -9.03 -21.27
C GLY A 209 -41.43 -7.86 -21.05
N ALA A 210 -40.96 -6.71 -20.58
CA ALA A 210 -41.74 -5.47 -20.68
C ALA A 210 -41.79 -4.97 -22.13
N ASN A 211 -40.76 -5.24 -22.94
CA ASN A 211 -40.73 -4.96 -24.37
C ASN A 211 -40.27 -6.18 -25.18
N ALA A 212 -40.88 -6.40 -26.35
CA ALA A 212 -40.44 -7.43 -27.32
C ALA A 212 -39.04 -7.17 -27.93
N THR A 213 -38.37 -6.08 -27.51
CA THR A 213 -37.11 -5.55 -28.04
C THR A 213 -35.90 -5.85 -27.15
N ASP A 214 -36.08 -6.58 -26.05
CA ASP A 214 -35.06 -6.87 -25.02
C ASP A 214 -34.13 -8.05 -25.39
N ALA A 215 -34.57 -8.99 -26.24
CA ALA A 215 -33.74 -10.11 -26.71
C ALA A 215 -32.60 -9.71 -27.65
N ALA A 216 -32.56 -8.44 -28.07
CA ALA A 216 -31.58 -7.90 -29.01
C ALA A 216 -30.27 -7.46 -28.33
N TRP A 217 -30.24 -7.30 -27.00
CA TRP A 217 -29.06 -6.84 -26.27
C TRP A 217 -28.01 -7.93 -26.15
N GLN A 218 -26.75 -7.55 -26.38
CA GLN A 218 -25.59 -8.44 -26.36
C GLN A 218 -24.42 -7.75 -25.66
N VAL A 219 -23.63 -8.53 -24.93
CA VAL A 219 -22.37 -8.09 -24.32
C VAL A 219 -21.24 -8.82 -25.04
N PRO A 220 -20.54 -8.18 -25.98
CA PRO A 220 -19.42 -8.80 -26.66
C PRO A 220 -18.18 -8.87 -25.74
N PRO A 221 -17.20 -9.74 -26.02
CA PRO A 221 -15.91 -9.71 -25.32
C PRO A 221 -15.08 -8.46 -25.69
N ILE A 222 -14.26 -7.97 -24.76
CA ILE A 222 -13.44 -6.74 -24.90
C ILE A 222 -11.92 -6.95 -24.84
N GLY A 223 -11.45 -8.20 -24.88
CA GLY A 223 -10.06 -8.52 -25.23
C GLY A 223 -8.97 -8.19 -24.20
N GLY A 224 -9.29 -8.07 -22.91
CA GLY A 224 -8.27 -7.91 -21.86
C GLY A 224 -7.83 -6.48 -21.57
N VAL A 225 -8.24 -5.49 -22.37
CA VAL A 225 -7.79 -4.09 -22.23
C VAL A 225 -8.04 -3.53 -20.82
N ASN A 226 -9.24 -3.75 -20.27
CA ASN A 226 -9.55 -3.33 -18.88
C ASN A 226 -8.63 -3.98 -17.84
N LYS A 227 -8.18 -5.21 -18.08
CA LYS A 227 -7.28 -5.92 -17.19
C LYS A 227 -5.86 -5.35 -17.31
N ASP A 228 -5.42 -5.02 -18.52
CA ASP A 228 -4.11 -4.43 -18.80
C ASP A 228 -3.99 -3.01 -18.22
N GLU A 229 -5.08 -2.25 -18.21
CA GLU A 229 -5.20 -0.97 -17.49
C GLU A 229 -5.03 -1.11 -15.97
N LEU A 230 -5.42 -2.26 -15.42
CA LEU A 230 -5.32 -2.53 -13.99
C LEU A 230 -3.95 -3.06 -13.59
N THR A 231 -3.38 -4.04 -14.31
CA THR A 231 -2.14 -4.73 -13.90
C THR A 231 -0.88 -4.17 -14.56
N GLY A 232 0.09 -3.80 -13.73
CA GLY A 232 1.47 -3.51 -14.14
C GLY A 232 2.33 -4.77 -14.32
N GLY A 233 1.73 -5.97 -14.26
CA GLY A 233 2.42 -7.24 -14.37
C GLY A 233 3.37 -7.53 -13.20
N LEU A 234 4.23 -8.54 -13.38
CA LEU A 234 5.26 -8.89 -12.39
C LEU A 234 6.34 -7.78 -12.36
N ALA A 235 6.66 -7.31 -11.16
CA ALA A 235 7.65 -6.26 -10.91
C ALA A 235 7.38 -4.91 -11.62
N CYS A 236 6.11 -4.56 -11.86
CA CYS A 236 5.71 -3.24 -12.38
C CYS A 236 6.27 -2.90 -13.78
N THR A 237 6.42 -3.90 -14.64
CA THR A 237 7.04 -3.74 -15.98
C THR A 237 6.04 -3.34 -17.07
N GLN A 238 4.73 -3.44 -16.81
CA GLN A 238 3.66 -3.09 -17.74
C GLN A 238 2.99 -1.76 -17.34
N GLY A 239 2.08 -1.26 -18.18
CA GLY A 239 1.47 0.06 -18.06
C GLY A 239 0.34 0.20 -17.04
N GLY A 240 -0.17 -0.88 -16.45
CA GLY A 240 -1.34 -0.83 -15.58
C GLY A 240 -1.09 -0.19 -14.21
N ALA A 241 -2.19 0.14 -13.53
CA ALA A 241 -2.23 0.92 -12.29
C ALA A 241 -1.53 0.28 -11.08
N VAL A 242 -1.63 -1.05 -10.91
CA VAL A 242 -1.21 -1.76 -9.70
C VAL A 242 -0.23 -2.87 -10.05
N CYS A 243 0.84 -3.00 -9.26
CA CYS A 243 1.78 -4.09 -9.45
C CYS A 243 1.29 -5.37 -8.77
N ASP A 244 1.35 -6.51 -9.47
CA ASP A 244 1.01 -7.81 -8.88
C ASP A 244 2.01 -8.20 -7.76
N VAL A 245 3.28 -7.81 -7.95
CA VAL A 245 4.32 -7.81 -6.91
C VAL A 245 5.06 -6.48 -7.01
N PRO A 246 5.10 -5.65 -5.94
CA PRO A 246 5.79 -4.36 -5.98
C PRO A 246 7.27 -4.59 -6.25
N ALA A 247 7.98 -3.65 -6.88
CA ALA A 247 9.43 -3.75 -7.09
C ALA A 247 10.25 -3.33 -5.85
N THR A 248 9.63 -2.58 -4.93
CA THR A 248 10.24 -2.01 -3.73
C THR A 248 9.21 -1.85 -2.61
N VAL A 249 9.66 -1.92 -1.34
CA VAL A 249 8.82 -1.62 -0.16
C VAL A 249 9.03 -0.19 0.37
N GLN A 250 9.74 0.66 -0.38
CA GLN A 250 10.15 1.99 0.07
C GLN A 250 8.96 2.90 0.44
N HIS A 251 7.83 2.81 -0.27
CA HIS A 251 6.64 3.59 0.09
C HIS A 251 6.09 3.22 1.48
N ALA A 252 5.99 1.93 1.79
CA ALA A 252 5.53 1.47 3.10
C ALA A 252 6.50 1.85 4.22
N VAL A 253 7.82 1.73 3.97
CA VAL A 253 8.86 2.20 4.91
C VAL A 253 8.70 3.68 5.19
N ASN A 254 8.61 4.52 4.15
CA ASN A 254 8.46 5.95 4.31
C ASN A 254 7.16 6.31 5.05
N ALA A 255 6.05 5.65 4.71
CA ALA A 255 4.77 5.87 5.35
C ALA A 255 4.80 5.51 6.85
N ALA A 256 5.42 4.38 7.21
CA ALA A 256 5.59 3.99 8.61
C ALA A 256 6.55 4.92 9.37
N MET A 257 7.66 5.32 8.74
CA MET A 257 8.62 6.26 9.32
C MET A 257 8.01 7.64 9.57
N GLY A 258 7.08 8.08 8.71
CA GLY A 258 6.29 9.29 8.93
C GLY A 258 5.15 9.13 9.94
N SER A 259 4.64 7.92 10.14
CA SER A 259 3.48 7.65 11.01
C SER A 259 3.82 7.35 12.46
N ARG A 260 5.08 7.06 12.79
CA ARG A 260 5.55 6.68 14.13
C ARG A 260 5.65 7.83 15.15
N GLY A 261 4.75 8.80 15.11
CA GLY A 261 4.87 10.08 15.84
C GLY A 261 4.89 10.02 17.38
N PHE A 262 4.78 8.84 18.01
CA PHE A 262 4.91 8.69 19.45
C PHE A 262 6.36 8.87 19.88
N HIS A 263 6.60 9.71 20.91
CA HIS A 263 7.97 10.08 21.33
C HIS A 263 8.78 8.85 21.69
N PHE A 264 8.20 7.89 22.42
CA PHE A 264 8.92 6.67 22.81
C PHE A 264 9.56 5.89 21.64
N VAL A 265 8.98 5.98 20.43
CA VAL A 265 9.44 5.31 19.19
C VAL A 265 10.37 6.20 18.34
N THR A 266 10.21 7.52 18.43
CA THR A 266 10.89 8.50 17.57
C THR A 266 12.01 9.27 18.24
N TRP A 267 11.85 9.61 19.52
CA TRP A 267 12.80 10.37 20.33
C TRP A 267 12.45 10.22 21.83
N ARG A 268 13.38 9.68 22.62
CA ARG A 268 13.20 9.59 24.08
C ARG A 268 13.72 10.83 24.79
N GLN A 269 13.06 11.16 25.89
CA GLN A 269 13.40 12.24 26.80
C GLN A 269 14.08 11.70 28.06
N ASP A 270 14.78 12.57 28.79
CA ASP A 270 15.34 12.22 30.11
C ASP A 270 14.28 11.69 31.09
N LEU A 271 13.04 12.20 30.99
CA LEU A 271 11.92 11.75 31.81
C LEU A 271 11.56 10.27 31.58
N ASP A 272 11.80 9.74 30.38
CA ASP A 272 11.56 8.33 30.06
C ASP A 272 12.57 7.39 30.76
N TYR A 273 13.63 7.93 31.37
CA TYR A 273 14.69 7.17 32.06
C TYR A 273 14.71 7.36 33.58
N VAL A 274 13.73 8.07 34.15
CA VAL A 274 13.60 8.25 35.61
C VAL A 274 13.51 6.91 36.33
N ALA A 275 12.83 5.92 35.74
CA ALA A 275 12.73 4.58 36.30
C ALA A 275 14.10 3.87 36.37
N HIS A 276 14.96 4.08 35.35
CA HIS A 276 16.31 3.51 35.34
C HIS A 276 17.16 4.12 36.46
N LEU A 277 17.15 5.45 36.57
CA LEU A 277 17.87 6.17 37.62
C LEU A 277 17.40 5.75 39.02
N ALA A 278 16.08 5.70 39.24
CA ALA A 278 15.50 5.28 40.51
C ALA A 278 15.94 3.86 40.87
N ASN A 279 15.81 2.90 39.95
CA ASN A 279 16.21 1.52 40.22
C ASN A 279 17.72 1.37 40.49
N LEU A 280 18.58 2.12 39.79
CA LEU A 280 20.02 2.15 40.09
C LEU A 280 20.31 2.76 41.45
N ALA A 281 19.64 3.85 41.82
CA ALA A 281 19.81 4.51 43.12
C ALA A 281 19.34 3.64 44.30
N TRP A 282 18.40 2.71 44.08
CA TRP A 282 18.02 1.71 45.09
C TRP A 282 19.10 0.67 45.36
N VAL A 283 19.97 0.40 44.39
CA VAL A 283 21.07 -0.56 44.52
C VAL A 283 22.34 0.12 45.02
N ILE A 284 22.62 1.31 44.49
CA ILE A 284 23.77 2.17 44.81
C ILE A 284 23.28 3.26 45.77
N ASN A 285 23.29 2.93 47.07
CA ASN A 285 22.82 3.84 48.11
C ASN A 285 23.87 4.89 48.47
N PRO A 286 23.45 6.09 48.93
CA PRO A 286 24.35 7.07 49.53
C PRO A 286 25.21 6.43 50.64
N PRO A 287 26.51 6.78 50.74
CA PRO A 287 27.15 7.96 50.13
C PRO A 287 27.71 7.76 48.71
N ASP A 288 27.52 6.58 48.12
CA ASP A 288 27.86 6.33 46.72
C ASP A 288 26.77 6.92 45.81
N MET A 289 27.11 7.27 44.58
CA MET A 289 26.15 7.87 43.64
C MET A 289 26.26 7.29 42.24
N VAL A 290 25.13 7.34 41.55
CA VAL A 290 24.98 6.97 40.14
C VAL A 290 24.01 7.94 39.49
N LEU A 291 24.34 8.40 38.30
CA LEU A 291 23.49 9.23 37.46
C LEU A 291 23.44 8.61 36.06
N VAL A 292 22.27 8.69 35.44
CA VAL A 292 22.04 8.21 34.08
C VAL A 292 21.98 9.42 33.17
N GLU A 293 22.83 9.43 32.16
CA GLU A 293 22.83 10.39 31.06
C GLU A 293 22.40 9.63 29.81
N VAL A 294 21.54 10.22 28.98
CA VAL A 294 21.01 9.52 27.79
C VAL A 294 21.25 10.31 26.52
N ALA A 295 21.56 9.60 25.45
CA ALA A 295 21.63 10.18 24.13
C ALA A 295 20.19 10.29 23.58
N THR A 296 19.77 11.51 23.26
CA THR A 296 18.39 11.82 22.83
C THR A 296 18.19 11.61 21.33
N GLN A 297 18.65 10.49 20.78
CA GLN A 297 18.47 10.16 19.36
C GLN A 297 17.56 8.95 19.17
N GLY A 298 16.80 8.95 18.06
CA GLY A 298 15.63 8.11 17.87
C GLY A 298 15.87 6.61 17.99
N THR A 299 14.87 5.90 18.52
CA THR A 299 15.10 4.58 19.11
C THR A 299 14.73 3.42 18.22
N THR A 300 14.04 3.66 17.10
CA THR A 300 13.64 2.60 16.16
C THR A 300 13.78 3.04 14.71
N HIS A 301 14.15 2.13 13.84
CA HIS A 301 14.33 2.38 12.41
C HIS A 301 14.00 1.13 11.61
N PHE A 302 13.62 1.32 10.36
CA PHE A 302 13.49 0.23 9.39
C PHE A 302 14.70 0.33 8.45
N GLY A 303 15.68 -0.56 8.66
CA GLY A 303 17.02 -0.44 8.04
C GLY A 303 17.91 0.63 8.70
N LYS A 304 19.18 0.30 8.97
CA LYS A 304 20.14 1.16 9.71
C LYS A 304 21.10 1.89 8.75
N LYS A 305 21.63 3.05 9.15
CA LYS A 305 22.83 3.66 8.55
C LYS A 305 24.05 2.77 8.83
N GLY A 306 24.59 2.13 7.79
CA GLY A 306 25.70 1.14 7.90
C GLY A 306 25.27 -0.34 7.83
N ARG A 307 23.96 -0.62 7.89
CA ARG A 307 23.37 -1.92 7.52
C ARG A 307 22.16 -1.66 6.62
N GLN A 308 22.44 -1.08 5.44
CA GLN A 308 21.44 -0.84 4.41
C GLN A 308 20.92 -2.21 3.93
N MET A 309 19.71 -2.56 4.34
CA MET A 309 19.02 -3.68 3.74
C MET A 309 18.34 -3.18 2.47
N PRO A 310 18.53 -3.84 1.32
CA PRO A 310 17.87 -3.45 0.08
C PRO A 310 16.34 -3.40 0.30
N MET A 311 15.72 -2.28 -0.06
CA MET A 311 14.26 -2.15 -0.11
C MET A 311 13.67 -2.77 -1.37
N ILE A 312 14.51 -3.32 -2.25
CA ILE A 312 14.17 -4.08 -3.44
C ILE A 312 14.04 -5.57 -3.11
N MET A 313 13.51 -6.38 -4.04
CA MET A 313 13.49 -7.83 -3.88
C MET A 313 14.89 -8.39 -3.65
N PRO A 314 15.09 -9.30 -2.67
CA PRO A 314 14.16 -9.71 -1.62
C PRO A 314 13.90 -8.59 -0.58
N PHE A 315 12.64 -8.12 -0.46
CA PHE A 315 12.11 -7.25 0.62
C PHE A 315 12.39 -7.75 2.05
N ALA A 316 13.60 -7.62 2.55
CA ALA A 316 14.00 -8.19 3.85
C ALA A 316 14.60 -7.15 4.80
N PRO A 317 13.93 -6.03 5.13
CA PRO A 317 14.45 -5.14 6.15
C PRO A 317 14.18 -5.69 7.55
N ALA A 318 15.16 -5.45 8.40
CA ALA A 318 15.04 -5.63 9.83
C ALA A 318 14.41 -4.38 10.44
N ILE A 319 13.66 -4.60 11.51
CA ILE A 319 13.41 -3.55 12.47
C ILE A 319 14.58 -3.47 13.42
N THR A 320 15.14 -2.28 13.54
CA THR A 320 16.27 -2.01 14.42
C THR A 320 15.81 -1.06 15.49
N ALA A 321 15.97 -1.42 16.74
CA ALA A 321 15.81 -0.51 17.87
C ALA A 321 17.16 -0.32 18.56
N GLU A 322 17.52 0.92 18.90
CA GLU A 322 18.83 1.28 19.41
C GLU A 322 18.70 2.40 20.42
N ASP A 323 19.37 2.24 21.55
CA ASP A 323 19.43 3.23 22.61
C ASP A 323 20.86 3.39 23.07
N GLU A 324 21.28 4.65 23.22
CA GLU A 324 22.63 5.03 23.62
C GLU A 324 22.56 5.98 24.83
N GLY A 325 23.64 6.02 25.61
CA GLY A 325 23.78 6.93 26.73
C GLY A 325 25.10 6.75 27.47
N SER A 326 25.16 7.30 28.68
CA SER A 326 26.26 7.14 29.61
C SER A 326 25.74 7.00 31.04
N ILE A 327 26.58 6.47 31.92
CA ILE A 327 26.37 6.55 33.36
C ILE A 327 27.54 7.26 34.01
N LEU A 328 27.25 8.14 34.96
CA LEU A 328 28.23 8.71 35.87
C LEU A 328 28.13 7.98 37.21
N TYR A 329 29.23 7.45 37.70
CA TYR A 329 29.27 6.69 38.96
C TYR A 329 30.38 7.19 39.88
N LEU A 330 30.17 7.09 41.19
CA LEU A 330 31.15 7.50 42.20
C LEU A 330 31.01 6.62 43.45
N TYR A 331 32.12 6.00 43.84
CA TYR A 331 32.31 5.36 45.14
C TYR A 331 32.99 6.36 46.09
N ASN A 332 32.32 6.68 47.20
CA ASN A 332 32.82 7.63 48.20
C ASN A 332 33.46 6.88 49.37
N HIS A 333 34.75 6.57 49.26
CA HIS A 333 35.48 5.81 50.26
C HIS A 333 35.51 6.49 51.64
N MET A 334 35.73 7.80 51.69
CA MET A 334 35.77 8.53 52.98
C MET A 334 34.43 8.52 53.69
N ALA A 335 33.34 8.80 52.97
CA ALA A 335 32.01 8.83 53.57
C ALA A 335 31.53 7.44 53.99
N ASN A 336 32.01 6.38 53.34
CA ASN A 336 31.79 5.01 53.80
C ASN A 336 32.59 4.66 55.08
N GLY A 337 33.36 5.59 55.66
CA GLY A 337 34.19 5.39 56.85
C GLY A 337 35.61 4.90 56.53
N GLY A 338 36.05 5.05 55.28
CA GLY A 338 37.43 4.86 54.85
C GLY A 338 38.32 6.02 55.29
N GLY A 339 39.58 6.03 54.85
CA GLY A 339 40.50 7.12 55.21
C GLY A 339 41.84 7.05 54.51
N ALA A 340 42.68 8.07 54.68
CA ALA A 340 44.00 8.10 54.05
C ALA A 340 44.84 6.86 54.45
N PRO A 341 45.66 6.30 53.53
CA PRO A 341 46.13 6.92 52.28
C PRO A 341 45.47 6.41 50.99
N CYS A 342 44.35 5.68 51.04
CA CYS A 342 43.64 5.33 49.80
C CYS A 342 42.90 6.55 49.22
N PRO A 343 42.49 6.50 47.94
CA PRO A 343 41.71 7.57 47.33
C PRO A 343 40.44 7.87 48.13
N ALA A 344 40.13 9.17 48.25
CA ALA A 344 38.99 9.64 49.02
C ALA A 344 37.64 9.27 48.39
N ALA A 345 37.59 9.33 47.05
CA ALA A 345 36.50 8.86 46.22
C ALA A 345 37.08 8.47 44.85
N VAL A 346 36.39 7.59 44.15
CA VAL A 346 36.76 7.09 42.82
C VAL A 346 35.51 6.96 41.97
N GLY A 347 35.60 7.26 40.69
CA GLY A 347 34.44 7.32 39.82
C GLY A 347 34.82 7.71 38.40
N GLY A 348 33.83 7.70 37.51
CA GLY A 348 34.01 7.99 36.10
C GLY A 348 32.70 7.96 35.34
N THR A 349 32.82 8.05 34.01
CA THR A 349 31.68 7.97 33.09
C THR A 349 31.89 6.79 32.15
N GLU A 350 30.91 5.90 32.06
CA GLU A 350 30.91 4.77 31.11
C GLU A 350 29.82 4.95 30.05
N GLY A 351 30.13 4.62 28.80
CA GLY A 351 29.14 4.58 27.72
C GLY A 351 28.25 3.34 27.80
N VAL A 352 26.97 3.50 27.49
CA VAL A 352 25.98 2.42 27.44
C VAL A 352 25.27 2.40 26.09
N GLU A 353 25.08 1.20 25.54
CA GLU A 353 24.33 0.96 24.32
C GLU A 353 23.45 -0.28 24.52
N ALA A 354 22.25 -0.25 23.95
CA ALA A 354 21.40 -1.41 23.76
C ALA A 354 20.82 -1.41 22.36
N SER A 355 21.02 -2.50 21.62
CA SER A 355 20.55 -2.65 20.25
C SER A 355 19.80 -3.96 20.05
N LEU A 356 18.64 -3.87 19.41
CA LEU A 356 17.79 -4.97 18.98
C LEU A 356 17.64 -4.90 17.47
N VAL A 357 17.91 -6.00 16.79
CA VAL A 357 17.67 -6.18 15.37
C VAL A 357 16.78 -7.40 15.22
N SER A 358 15.54 -7.18 14.84
CA SER A 358 14.61 -8.25 14.50
C SER A 358 14.49 -8.33 12.99
N SER A 359 14.90 -9.45 12.42
CA SER A 359 14.93 -9.69 10.98
C SER A 359 14.14 -10.95 10.60
N GLY A 360 13.56 -10.91 9.40
CA GLY A 360 12.96 -12.06 8.73
C GLY A 360 13.60 -12.27 7.36
N GLY A 361 13.05 -13.16 6.53
CA GLY A 361 13.60 -13.48 5.21
C GLY A 361 14.30 -14.84 5.15
N MET A 362 15.03 -15.10 4.05
CA MET A 362 15.66 -16.40 3.78
C MET A 362 16.86 -16.70 4.70
N LEU A 363 17.61 -15.67 5.08
CA LEU A 363 18.77 -15.76 5.98
C LEU A 363 18.61 -14.73 7.10
N PRO A 364 17.71 -14.99 8.06
CA PRO A 364 17.48 -14.06 9.16
C PRO A 364 18.72 -14.01 10.04
N THR A 365 19.11 -12.80 10.46
CA THR A 365 20.22 -12.54 11.38
C THR A 365 19.73 -11.67 12.54
N PRO A 366 18.82 -12.18 13.39
CA PRO A 366 18.35 -11.43 14.53
C PRO A 366 19.50 -11.25 15.52
N GLU A 367 19.60 -10.06 16.09
CA GLU A 367 20.61 -9.70 17.08
C GLU A 367 19.94 -8.96 18.23
N HIS A 368 20.40 -9.21 19.44
CA HIS A 368 19.98 -8.43 20.59
C HIS A 368 21.15 -8.32 21.57
N ARG A 369 21.71 -7.13 21.71
CA ARG A 369 22.97 -6.85 22.39
C ARG A 369 22.85 -5.62 23.27
N TRP A 370 23.63 -5.57 24.34
CA TRP A 370 23.74 -4.40 25.19
C TRP A 370 25.15 -4.34 25.80
N THR A 371 25.53 -3.21 26.40
CA THR A 371 26.87 -3.08 27.02
C THR A 371 27.09 -4.19 28.05
N GLY A 372 28.14 -4.98 27.84
CA GLY A 372 28.50 -6.10 28.71
C GLY A 372 27.60 -7.34 28.62
N GLY A 373 26.74 -7.47 27.59
CA GLY A 373 25.90 -8.67 27.41
C GLY A 373 25.21 -8.81 26.05
N SER A 374 24.60 -9.97 25.82
CA SER A 374 23.75 -10.23 24.66
C SER A 374 22.71 -11.28 24.97
N ASP A 375 21.62 -11.31 24.20
CA ASP A 375 20.64 -12.38 24.30
C ASP A 375 21.30 -13.72 23.91
N PRO A 376 21.19 -14.78 24.72
CA PRO A 376 21.72 -16.09 24.37
C PRO A 376 20.94 -16.78 23.23
N ASN A 377 19.70 -16.34 22.93
CA ASN A 377 18.88 -16.98 21.91
C ASN A 377 18.08 -15.96 21.07
N PRO A 378 18.77 -15.10 20.31
CA PRO A 378 18.11 -14.08 19.50
C PRO A 378 17.28 -14.69 18.37
N TYR A 379 17.67 -15.86 17.87
CA TYR A 379 16.93 -16.59 16.85
C TYR A 379 15.54 -17.05 17.32
N MET A 380 15.37 -17.49 18.56
CA MET A 380 14.03 -17.94 18.99
C MET A 380 13.13 -16.80 19.45
N ARG A 381 13.73 -15.71 19.98
CA ARG A 381 13.03 -14.62 20.68
C ARG A 381 12.78 -13.38 19.82
N HIS A 382 13.73 -13.05 18.95
CA HIS A 382 13.73 -11.81 18.16
C HIS A 382 13.55 -12.06 16.67
N MET A 383 13.27 -13.31 16.28
CA MET A 383 13.02 -13.68 14.90
C MET A 383 11.57 -13.43 14.50
N LEU A 384 11.45 -12.69 13.41
CA LEU A 384 10.22 -12.55 12.63
C LEU A 384 9.89 -13.87 11.91
N MET A 385 8.65 -14.06 11.47
CA MET A 385 8.27 -15.29 10.79
C MET A 385 9.17 -15.61 9.58
N PRO A 386 9.65 -16.86 9.43
CA PRO A 386 10.46 -17.25 8.28
C PRO A 386 9.62 -17.28 6.99
N CYS A 387 10.30 -17.35 5.85
CA CYS A 387 9.63 -17.40 4.55
C CYS A 387 8.75 -18.65 4.40
N MET A 388 7.54 -18.46 3.85
CA MET A 388 6.66 -19.56 3.41
C MET A 388 6.65 -19.79 1.89
N ASN A 389 7.29 -18.92 1.10
CA ASN A 389 7.34 -19.01 -0.37
C ASN A 389 8.72 -18.52 -0.91
N PRO A 390 9.32 -19.20 -1.91
CA PRO A 390 10.61 -18.84 -2.50
C PRO A 390 10.64 -17.55 -3.37
N VAL A 391 9.49 -17.03 -3.83
CA VAL A 391 9.43 -15.91 -4.79
C VAL A 391 9.50 -14.53 -4.11
N SER A 392 9.32 -14.47 -2.79
CA SER A 392 9.39 -13.23 -2.01
C SER A 392 10.15 -13.47 -0.71
N SER A 393 10.93 -12.49 -0.23
CA SER A 393 11.37 -12.53 1.16
C SER A 393 10.24 -12.06 2.06
N CYS A 394 9.27 -12.94 2.27
CA CYS A 394 8.25 -12.66 3.25
C CYS A 394 7.92 -13.87 4.12
N PRO A 395 7.75 -13.62 5.45
CA PRO A 395 7.67 -12.27 6.02
C PRO A 395 8.93 -11.79 6.77
N GLY A 396 9.66 -10.85 6.16
CA GLY A 396 10.31 -9.78 6.91
C GLY A 396 9.27 -8.87 7.58
N ILE A 397 9.66 -7.72 8.11
CA ILE A 397 8.70 -6.82 8.78
C ILE A 397 7.65 -6.21 7.84
N TRP A 398 7.97 -6.06 6.56
CA TRP A 398 6.98 -5.65 5.56
C TRP A 398 6.34 -6.88 4.94
N PRO A 399 5.02 -7.05 5.07
CA PRO A 399 4.31 -8.02 4.24
C PRO A 399 4.42 -7.58 2.77
N LEU A 400 4.06 -8.48 1.86
CA LEU A 400 3.65 -8.06 0.51
C LEU A 400 2.43 -7.12 0.65
N PHE A 401 2.39 -6.06 -0.14
CA PHE A 401 1.24 -5.17 -0.26
C PHE A 401 1.00 -4.85 -1.73
N LEU A 402 -0.25 -4.59 -2.10
CA LEU A 402 -0.55 -4.03 -3.42
C LEU A 402 -0.13 -2.57 -3.41
N ASP A 403 0.81 -2.23 -4.30
CA ASP A 403 1.31 -0.86 -4.47
C ASP A 403 0.98 -0.34 -5.86
N TYR A 404 0.93 0.99 -5.95
CA TYR A 404 0.72 1.70 -7.20
C TYR A 404 1.96 1.60 -8.09
N ASN A 405 1.75 1.55 -9.39
CA ASN A 405 2.83 1.40 -10.35
C ASN A 405 3.66 2.69 -10.44
N LEU A 406 4.84 2.67 -9.84
CA LEU A 406 5.73 3.83 -9.79
C LEU A 406 6.26 4.22 -11.17
N THR A 407 6.40 3.29 -12.12
CA THR A 407 6.87 3.64 -13.48
C THR A 407 5.91 4.62 -14.15
N GLN A 408 4.60 4.41 -13.98
CA GLN A 408 3.56 5.29 -14.51
C GLN A 408 3.60 6.70 -13.91
N LEU A 409 4.13 6.87 -12.70
CA LEU A 409 4.33 8.18 -12.09
C LEU A 409 5.58 8.89 -12.64
N LEU A 410 6.58 8.12 -13.08
CA LEU A 410 7.86 8.64 -13.59
C LEU A 410 7.81 8.96 -15.09
N ASP A 411 6.92 8.33 -15.85
CA ASP A 411 6.75 8.48 -17.30
C ASP A 411 6.03 9.80 -17.71
N GLY A 412 6.06 10.83 -16.86
CA GLY A 412 5.58 12.18 -17.22
C GLY A 412 4.07 12.33 -17.42
N GLY A 413 3.28 11.28 -17.23
CA GLY A 413 1.81 11.30 -17.32
C GLY A 413 1.23 10.86 -18.66
N ASP A 414 2.02 10.21 -19.53
CA ASP A 414 1.58 9.79 -20.87
C ASP A 414 0.36 8.84 -20.87
N ASN A 415 0.24 8.00 -19.83
CA ASN A 415 -0.91 7.13 -19.55
C ASN A 415 -1.75 7.65 -18.36
N ASN A 416 -1.93 8.98 -18.28
CA ASN A 416 -2.62 9.65 -17.18
C ASN A 416 -2.15 9.20 -15.78
N TYR A 417 -0.83 9.05 -15.61
CA TYR A 417 -0.20 8.56 -14.39
C TYR A 417 -0.61 7.14 -13.97
N GLY A 418 -1.05 6.29 -14.91
CA GLY A 418 -1.48 4.90 -14.68
C GLY A 418 -2.90 4.77 -14.13
N GLN A 419 -3.72 5.82 -14.25
CA GLN A 419 -5.09 5.81 -13.74
C GLN A 419 -5.98 4.99 -14.67
N PRO A 420 -6.62 3.90 -14.20
CA PRO A 420 -7.18 2.88 -15.08
C PRO A 420 -8.44 3.36 -15.80
N LYS A 421 -8.42 3.23 -17.12
CA LYS A 421 -9.56 3.41 -18.01
C LYS A 421 -10.35 2.09 -18.05
N ASN A 422 -11.66 2.19 -17.87
CA ASN A 422 -12.55 1.04 -17.88
C ASN A 422 -13.54 1.22 -19.04
N PHE A 423 -13.36 0.41 -20.07
CA PHE A 423 -14.21 0.38 -21.23
C PHE A 423 -15.41 -0.54 -20.98
N ALA A 424 -16.57 -0.15 -21.50
CA ALA A 424 -17.74 -1.00 -21.59
C ALA A 424 -18.27 -0.96 -23.02
N VAL A 425 -18.60 -2.14 -23.55
CA VAL A 425 -19.16 -2.29 -24.90
C VAL A 425 -20.49 -3.01 -24.80
N VAL A 426 -21.49 -2.40 -25.41
CA VAL A 426 -22.85 -2.93 -25.49
C VAL A 426 -23.25 -3.00 -26.96
N GLN A 427 -23.86 -4.12 -27.33
CA GLN A 427 -24.38 -4.33 -28.68
C GLN A 427 -25.88 -4.56 -28.68
N ARG A 428 -26.51 -4.15 -29.77
CA ARG A 428 -27.92 -4.40 -30.04
C ARG A 428 -28.08 -4.94 -31.45
N ASN A 429 -28.56 -6.19 -31.57
CA ASN A 429 -28.83 -6.83 -32.85
C ASN A 429 -30.21 -6.41 -33.36
N LEU A 430 -30.21 -5.56 -34.39
CA LEU A 430 -31.42 -4.95 -34.96
C LEU A 430 -32.27 -5.95 -35.75
N ARG A 431 -31.71 -7.06 -36.24
CA ARG A 431 -32.46 -8.10 -36.97
C ARG A 431 -33.33 -8.98 -36.08
N THR A 432 -32.85 -9.24 -34.86
CA THR A 432 -33.60 -10.05 -33.87
C THR A 432 -34.81 -9.32 -33.30
N ARG A 433 -34.91 -8.00 -33.56
CA ARG A 433 -36.01 -7.17 -33.09
C ARG A 433 -37.27 -7.36 -33.96
N THR A 434 -38.41 -7.43 -33.29
CA THR A 434 -39.73 -7.29 -33.93
C THR A 434 -39.83 -5.91 -34.59
N LEU A 435 -40.26 -5.87 -35.85
CA LEU A 435 -40.48 -4.62 -36.60
C LEU A 435 -41.41 -3.69 -35.81
N ASP A 436 -40.89 -2.54 -35.41
CA ASP A 436 -41.72 -1.44 -34.91
C ASP A 436 -42.61 -0.94 -36.08
N PRO A 437 -43.85 -0.46 -35.86
CA PRO A 437 -44.68 0.07 -36.95
C PRO A 437 -44.03 1.23 -37.73
N TRP A 438 -42.98 1.83 -37.16
CA TRP A 438 -42.21 2.95 -37.72
C TRP A 438 -40.84 2.51 -38.31
N ASP A 439 -40.46 1.24 -38.17
CA ASP A 439 -39.29 0.68 -38.86
C ASP A 439 -39.71 0.34 -40.29
N TYR A 440 -39.24 1.14 -41.25
CA TYR A 440 -39.59 0.92 -42.64
C TYR A 440 -39.01 -0.37 -43.18
N SER A 441 -39.91 -1.25 -43.60
CA SER A 441 -39.60 -2.24 -44.61
C SER A 441 -40.62 -2.14 -45.73
N PHE A 442 -40.14 -1.98 -46.96
CA PHE A 442 -41.00 -1.94 -48.12
C PHE A 442 -40.38 -2.76 -49.25
N ARG A 443 -41.22 -3.58 -49.89
CA ARG A 443 -40.85 -4.40 -51.04
C ARG A 443 -41.45 -3.74 -52.27
N TYR A 444 -40.61 -3.22 -53.15
CA TYR A 444 -41.05 -2.67 -54.42
C TYR A 444 -40.79 -3.67 -55.55
N ARG A 445 -41.74 -3.77 -56.47
CA ARG A 445 -41.68 -4.67 -57.62
C ARG A 445 -41.98 -3.87 -58.87
N PHE A 446 -40.96 -3.68 -59.71
CA PHE A 446 -41.10 -2.93 -60.97
C PHE A 446 -41.56 -3.80 -62.15
N GLU A 447 -41.41 -5.13 -62.05
CA GLU A 447 -41.77 -6.07 -63.12
C GLU A 447 -42.63 -7.23 -62.62
N ARG A 448 -43.69 -7.56 -63.36
CA ARG A 448 -44.51 -8.75 -63.14
C ARG A 448 -43.70 -10.01 -63.46
N GLY A 449 -43.08 -10.57 -62.44
CA GLY A 449 -42.30 -11.81 -62.53
C GLY A 449 -41.15 -11.85 -61.54
N SER A 450 -40.54 -10.70 -61.24
CA SER A 450 -39.40 -10.62 -60.32
C SER A 450 -39.81 -10.77 -58.85
N ALA A 451 -38.87 -11.21 -58.01
CA ALA A 451 -39.05 -11.23 -56.56
C ALA A 451 -39.16 -9.81 -55.95
N GLY A 452 -38.95 -8.74 -56.72
CA GLY A 452 -38.87 -7.38 -56.19
C GLY A 452 -37.65 -7.15 -55.30
N THR A 453 -37.39 -5.89 -54.97
CA THR A 453 -36.31 -5.50 -54.07
C THR A 453 -36.93 -5.11 -52.72
N GLN A 454 -36.43 -5.69 -51.64
CA GLN A 454 -36.84 -5.38 -50.28
C GLN A 454 -35.87 -4.38 -49.68
N PHE A 455 -36.38 -3.23 -49.26
CA PHE A 455 -35.68 -2.32 -48.36
C PHE A 455 -36.08 -2.69 -46.92
N ASP A 456 -35.10 -2.91 -46.05
CA ASP A 456 -35.31 -3.13 -44.61
C ASP A 456 -34.38 -2.19 -43.84
N ASN A 457 -34.98 -1.25 -43.09
CA ASN A 457 -34.23 -0.24 -42.34
C ASN A 457 -33.56 -0.79 -41.06
N ARG A 458 -33.73 -2.09 -40.75
CA ARG A 458 -33.04 -2.76 -39.63
C ARG A 458 -31.65 -3.28 -40.01
N SER A 459 -31.39 -3.52 -41.29
CA SER A 459 -30.09 -3.97 -41.76
C SER A 459 -29.89 -3.61 -43.23
N PHE A 460 -28.76 -2.99 -43.55
CA PHE A 460 -28.32 -2.85 -44.93
C PHE A 460 -27.03 -3.63 -45.15
N GLN A 461 -26.78 -4.05 -46.39
CA GLN A 461 -25.51 -4.65 -46.75
C GLN A 461 -24.53 -3.55 -47.14
N MET A 462 -23.34 -3.58 -46.55
CA MET A 462 -22.22 -2.76 -46.97
C MET A 462 -21.73 -3.21 -48.36
N ALA A 463 -20.90 -2.39 -49.02
CA ALA A 463 -20.39 -2.68 -50.36
C ALA A 463 -19.56 -3.97 -50.45
N ASP A 464 -19.02 -4.44 -49.33
CA ASP A 464 -18.27 -5.69 -49.18
C ASP A 464 -19.17 -6.91 -48.85
N GLY A 465 -20.49 -6.74 -48.85
CA GLY A 465 -21.48 -7.79 -48.56
C GLY A 465 -21.68 -8.05 -47.06
N THR A 466 -21.01 -7.32 -46.16
CA THR A 466 -21.22 -7.48 -44.72
C THR A 466 -22.57 -6.88 -44.30
N PRO A 467 -23.40 -7.62 -43.55
CA PRO A 467 -24.64 -7.07 -43.00
C PRO A 467 -24.30 -6.09 -41.87
N ASN A 468 -24.82 -4.86 -41.96
CA ASN A 468 -24.78 -3.88 -40.87
C ASN A 468 -26.08 -3.97 -40.05
N ASP A 469 -26.20 -5.02 -39.24
CA ASP A 469 -27.37 -5.33 -38.42
C ASP A 469 -27.12 -5.21 -36.91
N VAL A 470 -25.91 -4.84 -36.50
CA VAL A 470 -25.52 -4.68 -35.08
C VAL A 470 -25.17 -3.23 -34.80
N GLN A 471 -25.91 -2.63 -33.87
CA GLN A 471 -25.54 -1.33 -33.29
C GLN A 471 -24.59 -1.56 -32.12
N THR A 472 -23.40 -0.96 -32.18
CA THR A 472 -22.41 -1.02 -31.10
C THR A 472 -22.29 0.34 -30.43
N ALA A 473 -22.34 0.37 -29.10
CA ALA A 473 -22.03 1.53 -28.28
C ALA A 473 -20.85 1.19 -27.35
N MET A 474 -19.91 2.12 -27.23
CA MET A 474 -18.77 2.03 -26.34
C MET A 474 -18.71 3.28 -25.49
N ALA A 475 -18.37 3.10 -24.22
CA ALA A 475 -18.13 4.19 -23.29
C ALA A 475 -16.89 3.90 -22.45
N THR A 476 -16.28 4.97 -21.95
CA THR A 476 -15.07 4.91 -21.12
C THR A 476 -15.35 5.59 -19.78
N GLY A 477 -15.11 4.86 -18.70
CA GLY A 477 -15.12 5.38 -17.34
C GLY A 477 -13.71 5.35 -16.77
N ILE A 478 -13.29 6.37 -16.05
CA ILE A 478 -11.98 6.40 -15.40
C ILE A 478 -12.13 6.38 -13.88
N ALA A 479 -11.30 5.56 -13.22
CA ALA A 479 -11.08 5.69 -11.79
C ALA A 479 -9.86 6.60 -11.58
N TYR A 480 -10.10 7.78 -11.03
CA TYR A 480 -9.07 8.81 -10.90
C TYR A 480 -8.83 9.20 -9.44
N PHE A 481 -7.58 9.52 -9.12
CA PHE A 481 -7.17 9.94 -7.80
C PHE A 481 -7.24 11.47 -7.70
N HIS A 482 -7.97 11.98 -6.70
CA HIS A 482 -7.97 13.41 -6.43
C HIS A 482 -8.28 13.71 -4.96
N ARG A 483 -7.26 14.16 -4.23
CA ARG A 483 -7.41 14.75 -2.91
C ARG A 483 -7.72 16.23 -3.09
N GLY A 484 -8.91 16.65 -2.66
CA GLY A 484 -9.34 18.04 -2.74
C GLY A 484 -8.50 18.98 -1.86
N HIS A 485 -8.99 20.19 -1.61
CA HIS A 485 -8.27 21.15 -0.78
C HIS A 485 -8.35 20.80 0.72
N SER A 486 -7.26 21.00 1.45
CA SER A 486 -7.25 21.05 2.92
C SER A 486 -6.94 22.46 3.40
N VAL A 487 -7.27 22.79 4.65
CA VAL A 487 -7.29 24.15 5.24
C VAL A 487 -6.04 25.03 4.96
N ALA A 488 -4.90 24.45 4.56
CA ALA A 488 -3.69 25.19 4.16
C ALA A 488 -2.96 24.66 2.91
N PHE A 489 -3.45 23.63 2.21
CA PHE A 489 -2.73 22.99 1.11
C PHE A 489 -3.66 22.53 -0.02
N HIS A 490 -3.32 22.92 -1.25
CA HIS A 490 -3.89 22.34 -2.47
C HIS A 490 -3.15 21.04 -2.78
N HIS A 491 -3.88 19.92 -2.73
CA HIS A 491 -3.33 18.59 -2.99
C HIS A 491 -3.45 18.16 -4.46
N TRP A 492 -3.60 19.12 -5.38
CA TRP A 492 -3.75 18.85 -6.82
C TRP A 492 -2.50 18.18 -7.40
N SER A 493 -1.33 18.44 -6.83
CA SER A 493 -0.06 17.83 -7.23
C SER A 493 0.23 16.51 -6.53
N GLU A 494 -0.69 15.99 -5.70
CA GLU A 494 -0.47 14.71 -5.03
C GLU A 494 -0.62 13.57 -6.05
N PRO A 495 0.43 12.75 -6.28
CA PRO A 495 0.36 11.68 -7.27
C PRO A 495 -0.62 10.58 -6.81
N PRO A 496 -1.25 9.86 -7.75
CA PRO A 496 -2.04 8.68 -7.45
C PRO A 496 -1.27 7.69 -6.58
N ASN A 497 -1.94 7.15 -5.56
CA ASN A 497 -1.33 6.18 -4.65
C ASN A 497 -2.40 5.26 -4.04
N LEU A 498 -1.95 4.13 -3.52
CA LEU A 498 -2.76 3.18 -2.76
C LEU A 498 -2.55 3.35 -1.25
N LEU A 499 -2.29 4.57 -0.78
CA LEU A 499 -2.21 4.89 0.65
C LEU A 499 -3.34 5.82 1.09
N ASN A 500 -3.92 6.59 0.18
CA ASN A 500 -4.94 7.58 0.47
C ASN A 500 -6.26 7.20 -0.23
N PRO A 501 -7.39 7.09 0.52
CA PRO A 501 -8.66 6.64 -0.04
C PRO A 501 -9.43 7.80 -0.71
N PHE A 502 -8.84 8.41 -1.74
CA PHE A 502 -9.43 9.53 -2.49
C PHE A 502 -9.67 9.21 -3.96
N TRP A 503 -9.85 7.93 -4.28
CA TRP A 503 -10.22 7.48 -5.61
C TRP A 503 -11.70 7.75 -5.89
N ARG A 504 -11.96 8.30 -7.07
CA ARG A 504 -13.27 8.70 -7.58
C ARG A 504 -13.48 8.12 -8.97
N ALA A 505 -14.72 8.15 -9.44
CA ALA A 505 -15.10 7.66 -10.75
C ALA A 505 -15.79 8.76 -11.55
N THR A 506 -15.52 8.83 -12.85
CA THR A 506 -16.24 9.69 -13.79
C THR A 506 -16.24 9.08 -15.18
N LEU A 507 -17.17 9.53 -16.02
CA LEU A 507 -17.14 9.26 -17.45
C LEU A 507 -16.15 10.21 -18.12
N VAL A 508 -15.43 9.68 -19.11
CA VAL A 508 -14.46 10.43 -19.90
C VAL A 508 -14.52 9.97 -21.35
N ALA A 509 -13.96 10.78 -22.24
CA ALA A 509 -13.73 10.37 -23.61
C ALA A 509 -12.53 9.41 -23.70
N ALA A 510 -12.50 8.56 -24.72
CA ALA A 510 -11.45 7.56 -24.89
C ALA A 510 -10.06 8.17 -25.15
N ASP A 511 -9.99 9.43 -25.59
CA ASP A 511 -8.78 10.22 -25.87
C ASP A 511 -8.23 10.98 -24.64
N THR A 512 -8.62 10.57 -23.43
CA THR A 512 -8.18 11.22 -22.18
C THR A 512 -6.65 11.16 -21.99
N ASP A 513 -5.99 10.18 -22.60
CA ASP A 513 -4.53 10.06 -22.62
C ASP A 513 -4.02 9.62 -24.01
N GLN A 514 -2.70 9.47 -24.14
CA GLN A 514 -2.08 9.21 -25.45
C GLN A 514 -2.35 7.79 -25.99
N SER A 515 -2.55 6.81 -25.10
CA SER A 515 -2.84 5.42 -25.45
C SER A 515 -4.33 5.15 -25.61
N GLY A 516 -5.22 5.96 -25.03
CA GLY A 516 -6.63 5.61 -24.88
C GLY A 516 -7.41 5.39 -26.18
N LEU A 517 -6.98 6.02 -27.28
CA LEU A 517 -7.55 5.72 -28.61
C LEU A 517 -7.08 4.38 -29.19
N ASP A 518 -5.87 3.92 -28.86
CA ASP A 518 -5.42 2.57 -29.17
C ASP A 518 -6.16 1.55 -28.30
N ASP A 519 -6.25 1.83 -27.00
CA ASP A 519 -6.96 0.97 -26.04
C ASP A 519 -8.44 0.80 -26.45
N ALA A 520 -9.07 1.89 -26.94
CA ALA A 520 -10.39 1.86 -27.52
C ALA A 520 -10.47 1.04 -28.81
N ALA A 521 -9.48 1.15 -29.70
CA ALA A 521 -9.42 0.36 -30.93
C ALA A 521 -9.27 -1.14 -30.62
N ASP A 522 -8.45 -1.48 -29.63
CA ASP A 522 -8.18 -2.85 -29.21
C ASP A 522 -9.38 -3.45 -28.47
N THR A 523 -10.07 -2.65 -27.64
CA THR A 523 -11.37 -3.02 -27.04
C THR A 523 -12.41 -3.36 -28.11
N LEU A 524 -12.41 -2.61 -29.22
CA LEU A 524 -13.33 -2.81 -30.34
C LEU A 524 -12.89 -3.94 -31.28
N ASP A 525 -11.67 -4.45 -31.19
CA ASP A 525 -11.13 -5.37 -32.21
C ASP A 525 -11.88 -6.71 -32.24
N LEU A 526 -12.26 -7.22 -31.07
CA LEU A 526 -13.06 -8.45 -30.94
C LEU A 526 -14.56 -8.19 -31.07
N SER A 527 -15.04 -7.02 -30.63
CA SER A 527 -16.46 -6.71 -30.55
C SER A 527 -17.03 -6.09 -31.82
N ALA A 528 -16.31 -5.14 -32.43
CA ALA A 528 -16.68 -4.44 -33.65
C ALA A 528 -15.46 -4.14 -34.55
N PRO A 529 -14.91 -5.17 -35.26
CA PRO A 529 -13.66 -5.05 -36.02
C PRO A 529 -13.66 -3.94 -37.08
N ALA A 530 -14.82 -3.66 -37.67
CA ALA A 530 -14.96 -2.56 -38.64
C ALA A 530 -14.75 -1.20 -37.98
N ALA A 531 -15.32 -0.98 -36.79
CA ALA A 531 -15.14 0.25 -36.02
C ALA A 531 -13.69 0.41 -35.54
N ALA A 532 -13.05 -0.67 -35.08
CA ALA A 532 -11.64 -0.68 -34.71
C ALA A 532 -10.73 -0.27 -35.90
N ARG A 533 -10.94 -0.84 -37.09
CA ARG A 533 -10.20 -0.45 -38.31
C ARG A 533 -10.42 1.00 -38.68
N THR A 534 -11.66 1.50 -38.59
CA THR A 534 -11.96 2.91 -38.84
C THR A 534 -11.23 3.81 -37.86
N LEU A 535 -11.21 3.48 -36.57
CA LEU A 535 -10.53 4.27 -35.55
C LEU A 535 -9.01 4.32 -35.80
N ARG A 536 -8.39 3.17 -36.11
CA ARG A 536 -6.97 3.11 -36.49
C ARG A 536 -6.65 3.90 -37.76
N ALA A 537 -7.54 3.86 -38.75
CA ALA A 537 -7.40 4.65 -39.99
C ALA A 537 -7.55 6.16 -39.73
N LEU A 538 -8.44 6.58 -38.83
CA LEU A 538 -8.53 7.98 -38.41
C LEU A 538 -7.26 8.41 -37.68
N ARG A 539 -6.72 7.57 -36.79
CA ARG A 539 -5.49 7.87 -36.05
C ARG A 539 -4.28 7.99 -36.98
N SER A 540 -4.18 7.15 -38.01
CA SER A 540 -3.08 7.22 -38.98
C SER A 540 -3.08 8.49 -39.82
N VAL A 541 -4.23 9.13 -40.02
CA VAL A 541 -4.35 10.45 -40.66
C VAL A 541 -4.26 11.62 -39.68
N GLY A 542 -3.91 11.35 -38.42
CA GLY A 542 -3.65 12.37 -37.39
C GLY A 542 -4.84 12.75 -36.52
N TYR A 543 -5.93 11.98 -36.53
CA TYR A 543 -7.03 12.18 -35.58
C TYR A 543 -6.54 11.88 -34.15
N ARG A 544 -6.69 12.87 -33.26
CA ARG A 544 -6.31 12.78 -31.84
C ARG A 544 -7.50 12.81 -30.90
N GLY A 545 -8.71 12.59 -31.41
CA GLY A 545 -9.94 12.71 -30.64
C GLY A 545 -10.61 14.07 -30.76
N ILE A 546 -11.58 14.34 -29.88
CA ILE A 546 -12.37 15.58 -29.83
C ILE A 546 -11.89 16.34 -28.59
N GLN A 547 -10.72 16.97 -28.69
CA GLN A 547 -10.14 17.76 -27.60
C GLN A 547 -10.99 18.96 -27.21
#